data_AF-A0A085FRZ8-F1
#
_entry.id   AF-A0A085FRZ8-F1
#
_cell.length_a   1.000
_cell.length_b   1.000
_cell.length_c   1.000
_cell.angle_alpha   90.00
_cell.angle_beta   90.00
_cell.angle_gamma   90.00
#
_symmetry.space_group_name_H-M   'P 1'
#
loop_
_entity.id
_entity.type
_entity.pdbx_description
1 polymer ?
#
loop_
_entity_poly.entity_id
_entity_poly.type
_entity_poly.pdbx_seq_one_letter_code
_entity_poly.pdbx_strand_id
1 'polypeptide(L)'
;MDKTADSIPITDNQAIALWNPTAAALWSLVFTPAFGAWLHMRNWERLGQPDKARQARYWFAGMLLIAIASYAAGAAGALLGRDDLSVPWWASLALFGAWGAGSAYQQIKHVDDHHGESYARRSWAAPMLIGVAAICAIPFAAGVVTAFRVAAA
;
A
#
# COMPACT_ATOMS: atom_id res chain seq x y z
N MET A 1 -37.76 -47.29 -7.14
CA MET A 1 -36.38 -47.49 -7.62
C MET A 1 -36.01 -46.22 -8.36
N ASP A 2 -35.78 -45.13 -7.65
CA ASP A 2 -34.48 -44.70 -7.11
C ASP A 2 -33.38 -44.63 -8.18
N LYS A 3 -33.06 -43.40 -8.57
CA LYS A 3 -31.71 -43.00 -8.91
C LYS A 3 -31.47 -41.59 -8.38
N THR A 4 -31.28 -41.54 -7.08
CA THR A 4 -30.55 -40.49 -6.37
C THR A 4 -29.17 -40.25 -6.97
N ALA A 5 -28.69 -39.02 -6.79
CA ALA A 5 -27.30 -38.56 -6.86
C ALA A 5 -26.65 -38.45 -8.24
N ASP A 6 -26.58 -37.20 -8.72
CA ASP A 6 -25.27 -36.57 -8.90
C ASP A 6 -25.39 -35.07 -8.60
N SER A 7 -25.60 -34.75 -7.32
CA SER A 7 -25.36 -33.40 -6.82
C SER A 7 -23.84 -33.20 -6.86
N ILE A 8 -23.33 -32.59 -7.94
CA ILE A 8 -21.96 -32.14 -8.03
C ILE A 8 -21.65 -31.37 -6.74
N PRO A 9 -20.67 -31.78 -5.92
CA PRO A 9 -20.25 -30.97 -4.81
C PRO A 9 -19.67 -29.69 -5.41
N ILE A 10 -20.39 -28.57 -5.28
CA ILE A 10 -19.82 -27.24 -5.47
C ILE A 10 -18.85 -27.06 -4.29
N THR A 11 -17.66 -27.65 -4.37
CA THR A 11 -16.51 -27.21 -3.59
C THR A 11 -16.00 -25.92 -4.21
N ASP A 12 -16.84 -24.88 -4.23
CA ASP A 12 -16.39 -23.50 -4.45
C ASP A 12 -15.79 -22.96 -3.15
N ASN A 13 -14.83 -23.71 -2.62
CA ASN A 13 -13.85 -23.14 -1.71
C ASN A 13 -12.69 -22.65 -2.59
N GLN A 14 -12.97 -21.68 -3.48
CA GLN A 14 -11.90 -20.88 -4.07
C GLN A 14 -11.20 -20.16 -2.92
N ALA A 15 -10.14 -20.77 -2.41
CA ALA A 15 -9.36 -20.22 -1.32
C ALA A 15 -8.99 -18.77 -1.66
N ILE A 16 -9.52 -17.82 -0.89
CA ILE A 16 -9.34 -16.39 -1.14
C ILE A 16 -7.83 -16.10 -1.11
N ALA A 17 -7.28 -15.71 -2.25
CA ALA A 17 -5.85 -15.50 -2.41
C ALA A 17 -5.44 -14.08 -1.97
N LEU A 18 -4.76 -13.95 -0.83
CA LEU A 18 -4.38 -12.66 -0.23
C LEU A 18 -2.87 -12.50 -0.13
N TRP A 19 -2.42 -11.25 -0.09
CA TRP A 19 -1.09 -10.96 0.45
C TRP A 19 -1.19 -10.93 1.97
N ASN A 20 -0.19 -11.48 2.66
CA ASN A 20 -0.16 -11.45 4.12
C ASN A 20 -0.25 -9.98 4.60
N PRO A 21 -1.30 -9.60 5.37
CA PRO A 21 -1.57 -8.21 5.71
C PRO A 21 -0.52 -7.63 6.67
N THR A 22 0.07 -8.47 7.54
CA THR A 22 1.18 -8.10 8.42
C THR A 22 2.44 -7.83 7.60
N ALA A 23 2.77 -8.71 6.65
CA ALA A 23 3.90 -8.50 5.75
C ALA A 23 3.70 -7.24 4.87
N ALA A 24 2.48 -6.96 4.42
CA ALA A 24 2.16 -5.74 3.69
C ALA A 24 2.41 -4.47 4.53
N ALA A 25 2.09 -4.51 5.83
CA ALA A 25 2.40 -3.42 6.75
C ALA A 25 3.92 -3.27 6.94
N LEU A 26 4.67 -4.35 7.10
CA LEU A 26 6.14 -4.29 7.22
C LEU A 26 6.81 -3.76 5.96
N TRP A 27 6.39 -4.21 4.78
CA TRP A 27 6.91 -3.70 3.51
C TRP A 27 6.62 -2.22 3.29
N SER A 28 5.59 -1.66 3.93
CA SER A 28 5.29 -0.23 3.82
C SER A 28 6.31 0.67 4.54
N LEU A 29 7.08 0.13 5.50
CA LEU A 29 8.21 0.84 6.11
C LEU A 29 9.40 0.93 5.16
N VAL A 30 9.58 -0.08 4.31
CA VAL A 30 10.65 -0.13 3.30
C VAL A 30 10.30 0.72 2.08
N PHE A 31 9.05 0.62 1.61
CA PHE A 31 8.56 1.37 0.46
C PHE A 31 7.96 2.71 0.88
N THR A 32 6.66 2.73 1.11
CA THR A 32 5.93 3.89 1.62
C THR A 32 4.69 3.42 2.35
N PRO A 33 4.14 4.21 3.28
CA PRO A 33 2.82 3.92 3.87
C PRO A 33 1.73 3.76 2.80
N ALA A 34 1.80 4.53 1.70
CA ALA A 34 0.87 4.42 0.57
C ALA A 34 0.91 3.03 -0.09
N PHE A 35 2.09 2.42 -0.22
CA PHE A 35 2.24 1.06 -0.74
C PHE A 35 1.50 0.03 0.15
N GLY A 36 1.65 0.15 1.47
CA GLY A 36 0.93 -0.69 2.43
C GLY A 36 -0.58 -0.52 2.32
N ALA A 37 -1.06 0.73 2.30
CA ALA A 37 -2.49 1.04 2.16
C ALA A 37 -3.08 0.52 0.84
N TRP A 38 -2.33 0.58 -0.26
CA TRP A 38 -2.74 0.00 -1.53
C TRP A 38 -2.90 -1.53 -1.45
N LEU A 39 -1.96 -2.25 -0.84
CA LEU A 39 -2.08 -3.70 -0.65
C LEU A 39 -3.28 -4.06 0.23
N HIS A 40 -3.48 -3.32 1.32
CA HIS A 40 -4.64 -3.50 2.20
C HIS A 40 -5.96 -3.24 1.47
N MET A 41 -6.04 -2.20 0.64
CA MET A 41 -7.20 -1.97 -0.23
C MET A 41 -7.46 -3.16 -1.15
N ARG A 42 -6.42 -3.67 -1.83
CA ARG A 42 -6.54 -4.82 -2.73
C ARG A 42 -6.93 -6.12 -2.02
N ASN A 43 -6.51 -6.30 -0.78
CA ASN A 43 -6.94 -7.44 0.04
C ASN A 43 -8.42 -7.33 0.42
N TRP A 44 -8.90 -6.14 0.81
CA TRP A 44 -10.32 -5.93 1.10
C TRP A 44 -11.23 -6.15 -0.10
N GLU A 45 -10.79 -5.74 -1.30
CA GLU A 45 -11.49 -6.05 -2.56
C GLU A 45 -11.66 -7.56 -2.76
N ARG A 46 -10.63 -8.35 -2.43
CA ARG A 46 -10.67 -9.83 -2.56
C ARG A 46 -11.49 -10.51 -1.48
N LEU A 47 -11.52 -9.94 -0.29
CA LEU A 47 -12.36 -10.39 0.82
C LEU A 47 -13.85 -10.09 0.60
N GLY A 48 -14.22 -9.42 -0.50
CA GLY A 48 -15.61 -9.06 -0.77
C GLY A 48 -16.17 -8.03 0.22
N GLN A 49 -15.31 -7.18 0.78
CA GLN A 49 -15.68 -6.18 1.80
C GLN A 49 -15.58 -4.76 1.21
N PRO A 50 -16.57 -4.31 0.41
CA PRO A 50 -16.48 -3.08 -0.38
C PRO A 50 -16.35 -1.82 0.47
N ASP A 51 -16.99 -1.76 1.63
CA ASP A 51 -16.93 -0.59 2.52
C ASP A 51 -15.52 -0.43 3.12
N LYS A 52 -14.90 -1.55 3.52
CA LYS A 52 -13.53 -1.56 4.04
C LYS A 52 -12.51 -1.28 2.93
N ALA A 53 -12.75 -1.78 1.71
CA ALA A 53 -11.96 -1.45 0.54
C ALA A 53 -12.02 0.05 0.22
N ARG A 54 -13.20 0.67 0.30
CA ARG A 54 -13.37 2.11 0.12
C ARG A 54 -12.63 2.91 1.20
N GLN A 55 -12.69 2.49 2.45
CA GLN A 55 -11.92 3.14 3.52
C GLN A 55 -10.40 3.04 3.28
N ALA A 56 -9.92 1.85 2.93
CA ALA A 56 -8.50 1.64 2.60
C ALA A 56 -8.07 2.45 1.35
N ARG A 57 -8.98 2.67 0.40
CA ARG A 57 -8.74 3.54 -0.75
C ARG A 57 -8.55 5.00 -0.34
N TYR A 58 -9.29 5.50 0.65
CA TYR A 58 -9.07 6.86 1.18
C TYR A 58 -7.70 6.99 1.86
N TRP A 59 -7.29 5.98 2.62
CA TRP A 59 -5.94 5.93 3.19
C TRP A 59 -4.86 5.93 2.11
N PHE A 60 -5.01 5.08 1.10
CA PHE A 60 -4.09 5.04 -0.04
C PHE A 60 -4.01 6.40 -0.75
N ALA A 61 -5.15 6.98 -1.10
CA ALA A 61 -5.19 8.27 -1.79
C ALA A 61 -4.60 9.41 -0.95
N GLY A 62 -4.93 9.47 0.34
CA GLY A 62 -4.40 10.47 1.27
C GLY A 62 -2.88 10.35 1.44
N MET A 63 -2.37 9.13 1.65
CA MET A 63 -0.93 8.90 1.77
C MET A 63 -0.18 9.18 0.48
N LEU A 64 -0.76 8.83 -0.68
CA LEU A 64 -0.18 9.14 -1.97
C LEU A 64 -0.11 10.66 -2.21
N LEU A 65 -1.18 11.39 -1.87
CA LEU A 65 -1.22 12.84 -1.98
C LEU A 65 -0.19 13.51 -1.05
N ILE A 66 -0.10 13.06 0.20
CA ILE A 66 0.90 13.57 1.16
C ILE A 66 2.32 13.29 0.67
N ALA A 67 2.59 12.10 0.12
CA ALA A 67 3.89 11.79 -0.44
C ALA A 67 4.23 12.74 -1.60
N ILE A 68 3.33 12.89 -2.57
CA ILE A 68 3.50 13.81 -3.72
C ILE A 68 3.73 15.25 -3.23
N ALA A 69 2.92 15.73 -2.28
CA ALA A 69 3.05 17.08 -1.73
C ALA A 69 4.38 17.28 -1.00
N SER A 70 4.84 16.29 -0.23
CA SER A 70 6.14 16.32 0.47
C SER A 70 7.30 16.44 -0.53
N TYR A 71 7.27 15.66 -1.62
CA TYR A 71 8.29 15.74 -2.65
C TYR A 71 8.24 17.06 -3.43
N ALA A 72 7.05 17.54 -3.77
CA ALA A 72 6.87 18.82 -4.44
C ALA A 72 7.39 19.99 -3.57
N ALA A 73 7.11 19.97 -2.27
CA ALA A 73 7.60 20.95 -1.32
C ALA A 73 9.13 20.91 -1.18
N GLY A 74 9.72 19.72 -1.09
CA GLY A 74 11.18 19.54 -1.06
C GLY A 74 11.86 20.04 -2.35
N ALA A 75 11.27 19.74 -3.51
CA ALA A 75 11.77 20.24 -4.78
C ALA A 75 11.66 21.77 -4.87
N ALA A 76 10.53 22.36 -4.47
CA ALA A 76 10.35 23.81 -4.43
C ALA A 76 11.33 24.48 -3.45
N GLY A 77 11.55 23.89 -2.28
CA GLY A 77 12.54 24.34 -1.30
C GLY A 77 13.94 24.37 -1.89
N ALA A 78 14.37 23.29 -2.55
CA ALA A 78 15.66 23.22 -3.23
C ALA A 78 15.79 24.24 -4.39
N LEU A 79 14.69 24.51 -5.12
CA LEU A 79 14.67 25.53 -6.17
C LEU A 79 14.83 26.95 -5.61
N LEU A 80 14.16 27.24 -4.50
CA LEU A 80 14.07 28.57 -3.89
C LEU A 80 15.14 28.85 -2.82
N GLY A 81 16.00 27.89 -2.48
CA GLY A 81 16.95 28.00 -1.36
C GLY A 81 16.25 28.08 0.00
N ARG A 82 15.12 27.36 0.14
CA ARG A 82 14.23 27.38 1.30
C ARG A 82 14.13 25.99 1.93
N ASP A 83 14.92 25.78 2.99
CA ASP A 83 14.96 24.51 3.71
C ASP A 83 13.75 24.32 4.65
N ASP A 84 13.01 25.39 4.93
CA ASP A 84 11.81 25.45 5.79
C ASP A 84 10.57 24.77 5.18
N LEU A 85 10.59 24.47 3.88
CA LEU A 85 9.50 23.77 3.18
C LEU A 85 9.59 22.24 3.26
N SER A 86 10.63 21.69 3.89
CA SER A 86 10.81 20.25 4.02
C SER A 86 9.85 19.63 5.04
N VAL A 87 9.28 18.47 4.70
CA VAL A 87 8.42 17.72 5.63
C VAL A 87 9.30 16.96 6.62
N PRO A 88 9.06 17.06 7.94
CA PRO A 88 9.90 16.40 8.93
C PRO A 88 9.77 14.88 8.83
N TRP A 89 10.88 14.17 8.98
CA TRP A 89 10.96 12.72 8.82
C TRP A 89 9.97 11.94 9.70
N TRP A 90 9.68 12.44 10.91
CA TRP A 90 8.75 11.81 11.85
C TRP A 90 7.29 11.86 11.38
N ALA A 91 6.93 12.78 10.48
CA ALA A 91 5.56 12.88 9.96
C ALA A 91 5.16 11.60 9.21
N SER A 92 6.10 10.98 8.49
CA SER A 92 5.86 9.69 7.83
C SER A 92 5.63 8.56 8.83
N LEU A 93 6.35 8.55 9.96
CA LEU A 93 6.14 7.57 11.02
C LEU A 93 4.81 7.78 11.76
N ALA A 94 4.44 9.03 12.03
CA ALA A 94 3.16 9.36 12.63
C ALA A 94 2.00 8.92 11.72
N LEU A 95 2.12 9.17 10.40
CA LEU A 95 1.14 8.74 9.41
C LEU A 95 1.06 7.21 9.31
N PHE A 96 2.20 6.52 9.31
CA PHE A 96 2.24 5.06 9.38
C PHE A 96 1.57 4.52 10.65
N GLY A 97 1.85 5.10 11.81
CA GLY A 97 1.24 4.70 13.08
C GLY A 97 -0.27 4.90 13.12
N ALA A 98 -0.76 6.05 12.64
CA ALA A 98 -2.19 6.36 12.56
C ALA A 98 -2.94 5.37 11.65
N TRP A 99 -2.38 5.08 10.47
CA TRP A 99 -2.94 4.07 9.56
C TRP A 99 -2.84 2.66 10.12
N GLY A 100 -1.70 2.33 10.75
CA GLY A 100 -1.41 1.04 11.35
C GLY A 100 -2.44 0.67 12.42
N ALA A 101 -2.67 1.58 13.37
CA ALA A 101 -3.64 1.40 14.46
C ALA A 101 -5.10 1.31 13.97
N GLY A 102 -5.43 2.04 12.90
CA GLY A 102 -6.77 2.05 12.33
C GLY A 102 -6.99 0.98 11.26
N SER A 103 -6.58 1.29 10.03
CA SER A 103 -6.95 0.52 8.84
C SER A 103 -6.18 -0.79 8.72
N ALA A 104 -4.87 -0.79 8.99
CA ALA A 104 -4.05 -1.99 8.82
C ALA A 104 -4.39 -3.05 9.86
N TYR A 105 -4.51 -2.65 11.13
CA TYR A 105 -4.89 -3.54 12.23
C TYR A 105 -6.25 -4.19 12.00
N GLN A 106 -7.25 -3.45 11.50
CA GLN A 106 -8.57 -4.01 11.18
C GLN A 106 -8.50 -5.15 10.15
N GLN A 107 -7.62 -5.06 9.14
CA GLN A 107 -7.47 -6.13 8.17
C GLN A 107 -6.73 -7.33 8.75
N ILE A 108 -5.62 -7.08 9.48
CA ILE A 108 -4.85 -8.14 10.14
C ILE A 108 -5.77 -8.94 11.06
N LYS A 109 -6.52 -8.26 11.92
CA LYS A 109 -7.48 -8.88 12.83
C LYS A 109 -8.57 -9.65 12.09
N HIS A 110 -9.14 -9.08 11.03
CA HIS A 110 -10.20 -9.77 10.29
C HIS A 110 -9.72 -11.05 9.62
N VAL A 111 -8.53 -11.02 9.00
CA VAL A 111 -7.94 -12.22 8.38
C VAL A 111 -7.62 -13.27 9.44
N ASP A 112 -7.06 -12.86 10.58
CA ASP A 112 -6.76 -13.76 11.69
C ASP A 112 -8.04 -14.42 12.26
N ASP A 113 -9.07 -13.61 12.55
CA ASP A 113 -10.34 -14.08 13.13
C ASP A 113 -11.14 -15.02 12.19
N HIS A 114 -11.07 -14.84 10.86
CA HIS A 114 -11.94 -15.55 9.89
C HIS A 114 -11.22 -16.61 9.05
N HIS A 115 -9.93 -16.45 8.82
CA HIS A 115 -9.15 -17.32 7.92
C HIS A 115 -7.92 -17.93 8.60
N GLY A 116 -7.38 -17.29 9.65
CA GLY A 116 -6.13 -17.69 10.29
C GLY A 116 -5.02 -17.88 9.25
N GLU A 117 -4.39 -19.06 9.25
CA GLU A 117 -3.38 -19.43 8.25
C GLU A 117 -3.93 -20.11 6.99
N SER A 118 -5.24 -20.37 6.93
CA SER A 118 -5.87 -21.25 5.94
C SER A 118 -6.19 -20.59 4.60
N TYR A 119 -5.72 -19.36 4.35
CA TYR A 119 -5.92 -18.64 3.08
C TYR A 119 -4.78 -18.90 2.09
N ALA A 120 -5.09 -18.84 0.80
CA ALA A 120 -4.07 -18.97 -0.24
C ALA A 120 -3.17 -17.71 -0.26
N ARG A 121 -1.85 -17.90 -0.22
CA ARG A 121 -0.91 -16.77 -0.25
C ARG A 121 -0.60 -16.36 -1.69
N ARG A 122 -0.76 -15.08 -1.99
CA ARG A 122 -0.47 -14.53 -3.31
C ARG A 122 1.01 -14.20 -3.48
N SER A 123 1.50 -14.28 -4.72
CA SER A 123 2.89 -13.96 -5.05
C SER A 123 3.21 -12.48 -4.84
N TRP A 124 4.43 -12.21 -4.36
CA TRP A 124 4.92 -10.86 -4.05
C TRP A 124 5.64 -10.16 -5.21
N ALA A 125 5.96 -10.88 -6.29
CA ALA A 125 6.78 -10.34 -7.38
C ALA A 125 6.21 -9.04 -7.97
N ALA A 126 4.91 -9.02 -8.31
CA ALA A 126 4.28 -7.84 -8.92
C ALA A 126 4.24 -6.64 -7.94
N PRO A 127 3.75 -6.78 -6.69
CA PRO A 127 3.83 -5.70 -5.70
C PRO A 127 5.26 -5.18 -5.48
N MET A 128 6.25 -6.06 -5.36
CA MET A 128 7.63 -5.64 -5.13
C MET A 128 8.19 -4.83 -6.30
N LEU A 129 7.91 -5.23 -7.54
CA LEU A 129 8.31 -4.46 -8.73
C LEU A 129 7.66 -3.08 -8.75
N ILE A 130 6.36 -2.97 -8.40
CA ILE A 130 5.66 -1.68 -8.31
C ILE A 130 6.28 -0.81 -7.22
N GLY A 131 6.57 -1.37 -6.05
CA GLY A 131 7.21 -0.66 -4.94
C GLY A 131 8.58 -0.11 -5.33
N VAL A 132 9.43 -0.95 -5.95
CA VAL A 132 10.76 -0.55 -6.42
C VAL A 132 10.66 0.54 -7.48
N ALA A 133 9.80 0.37 -8.49
CA ALA A 133 9.59 1.38 -9.52
C ALA A 133 9.14 2.72 -8.93
N ALA A 134 8.24 2.70 -7.94
CA ALA A 134 7.78 3.90 -7.26
C ALA A 134 8.89 4.60 -6.47
N ILE A 135 9.72 3.86 -5.70
CA ILE A 135 10.87 4.45 -5.01
C ILE A 135 11.85 5.04 -6.01
N CYS A 136 12.15 4.38 -7.13
CA CYS A 136 13.16 4.84 -8.08
C CYS A 136 12.71 6.06 -8.91
N ALA A 137 11.42 6.12 -9.27
CA ALA A 137 10.89 7.21 -10.09
C ALA A 137 11.00 8.58 -9.40
N ILE A 138 10.85 8.61 -8.08
CA ILE A 138 10.77 9.84 -7.29
C ILE A 138 12.12 10.60 -7.17
N PRO A 139 13.24 9.99 -6.73
CA PRO A 139 14.55 10.63 -6.70
C PRO A 139 15.12 10.83 -8.10
N PHE A 140 14.75 10.01 -9.09
CA PHE A 140 15.12 10.26 -10.48
C PHE A 140 14.54 11.59 -10.98
N ALA A 141 13.24 11.85 -10.73
CA ALA A 141 12.62 13.12 -11.09
C ALA A 141 13.27 14.32 -10.37
N ALA A 142 13.58 14.19 -9.08
CA ALA A 142 14.24 15.24 -8.32
C ALA A 142 15.69 15.49 -8.79
N GLY A 143 16.46 14.43 -9.03
CA GLY A 143 17.85 14.50 -9.49
C GLY A 143 18.00 15.09 -10.88
N VAL A 144 17.04 14.82 -11.79
CA VAL A 144 16.99 15.46 -13.12
C VAL A 144 16.84 16.97 -12.98
N VAL A 145 15.95 17.45 -12.11
CA VAL A 145 15.78 18.90 -11.86
C VAL A 145 17.06 19.55 -11.33
N THR A 146 17.76 18.89 -10.40
CA THR A 146 19.03 19.40 -9.86
C THR A 146 20.15 19.40 -10.92
N ALA A 147 20.25 18.34 -11.72
CA ALA A 147 21.25 18.23 -12.79
C ALA A 147 21.07 19.31 -13.88
N PHE A 148 19.83 19.61 -14.26
CA PHE A 148 19.53 20.72 -15.17
C PHE A 148 20.00 22.07 -14.62
N ARG A 149 19.97 22.30 -13.30
CA ARG A 149 20.46 23.55 -12.70
C ARG A 149 21.97 23.69 -12.75
N VAL A 150 22.71 22.61 -12.48
CA VAL A 150 24.18 22.62 -12.56
C VAL A 150 24.65 22.83 -14.00
N ALA A 151 23.95 22.24 -14.97
CA ALA A 151 24.27 22.41 -16.38
C ALA A 151 23.89 23.79 -16.95
N ALA A 152 23.01 24.54 -16.29
CA ALA A 152 22.54 25.85 -16.71
C ALA A 152 23.20 27.03 -15.96
N ALA A 153 24.12 26.75 -15.03
CA ALA A 153 24.93 27.73 -14.28
C ALA A 153 26.33 27.83 -14.88
#